data_AF-A0A942BAA4-F1
#
_entry.id   AF-A0A942BAA4-F1
#
_cell.length_a   1.000
_cell.length_b   1.000
_cell.length_c   1.000
_cell.angle_alpha   90.00
_cell.angle_beta   90.00
_cell.angle_gamma   90.00
#
_symmetry.space_group_name_H-M   'P 1'
#
loop_
_entity.id
_entity.type
_entity.pdbx_description
1 polymer ?
#
loop_
_entity_poly.entity_id
_entity_poly.type
_entity_poly.pdbx_seq_one_letter_code
_entity_poly.pdbx_strand_id
1 'polypeptide(L)'
;MSANPVPPDKDLLTAQYKDGEFDALIGDIVLSQAPHNEPAIALPVPMVKGLKSSPWQIFLAAGFLGVNLLLLSITFLLMYGIGVWGNNQPVGWGFDIINFVWWIG
;
A
#
# COMPACT_ATOMS: atom_id res chain seq x y z
N MET A 1 14.49 19.96 -58.18
CA MET A 1 15.07 18.60 -58.07
C MET A 1 14.56 18.01 -56.76
N SER A 2 13.56 17.13 -56.82
CA SER A 2 12.99 16.44 -55.67
C SER A 2 13.92 15.31 -55.26
N ALA A 3 14.49 15.33 -54.05
CA ALA A 3 15.31 14.23 -53.56
C ALA A 3 14.38 13.07 -53.17
N ASN A 4 14.46 11.94 -53.89
CA ASN A 4 13.78 10.72 -53.49
C ASN A 4 14.32 10.26 -52.12
N PRO A 5 13.47 9.89 -51.15
CA PRO A 5 13.93 9.35 -49.88
C PRO A 5 14.71 8.05 -50.13
N VAL A 6 15.86 7.92 -49.49
CA VAL A 6 16.66 6.68 -49.52
C VAL A 6 15.78 5.55 -48.98
N PRO A 7 15.61 4.43 -49.71
CA PRO A 7 14.83 3.30 -49.21
C PRO A 7 15.40 2.83 -47.86
N PRO A 8 14.57 2.56 -46.85
CA PRO A 8 15.05 1.99 -45.59
C PRO A 8 15.77 0.68 -45.88
N ASP A 9 16.95 0.52 -45.28
CA ASP A 9 17.82 -0.63 -45.52
C ASP A 9 17.14 -1.90 -44.98
N LYS A 10 16.71 -2.76 -45.90
CA LYS A 10 15.96 -4.00 -45.62
C LYS A 10 16.76 -5.02 -44.81
N ASP A 11 18.08 -4.83 -44.72
CA ASP A 11 18.97 -5.65 -43.90
C ASP A 11 18.77 -5.37 -42.39
N LEU A 12 18.31 -4.16 -42.02
CA LEU A 12 17.89 -3.83 -40.65
C LEU A 12 16.58 -4.53 -40.24
N LEU A 13 15.80 -4.99 -41.22
CA LEU A 13 14.52 -5.67 -41.00
C LEU A 13 14.67 -7.20 -40.99
N THR A 14 15.85 -7.74 -41.33
CA THR A 14 15.96 -9.18 -41.63
C THR A 14 17.09 -9.93 -40.93
N ALA A 15 18.03 -9.29 -40.22
CA ALA A 15 19.24 -10.03 -39.81
C ALA A 15 20.01 -9.58 -38.56
N GLN A 16 19.39 -9.05 -37.50
CA GLN A 16 20.14 -8.79 -36.25
C GLN A 16 19.60 -9.51 -35.02
N TYR A 17 18.38 -10.00 -35.08
CA TYR A 17 17.77 -10.57 -33.90
C TYR A 17 16.91 -11.76 -34.34
N LYS A 18 17.30 -12.99 -33.98
CA LYS A 18 16.41 -14.16 -34.18
C LYS A 18 15.23 -14.00 -33.23
N ASP A 19 14.00 -14.04 -33.74
CA ASP A 19 12.77 -13.79 -32.96
C ASP A 19 12.74 -14.53 -31.60
N GLY A 20 13.23 -15.78 -31.57
CA GLY A 20 13.32 -16.58 -30.35
C GLY A 20 14.36 -16.12 -29.32
N GLU A 21 15.46 -15.50 -29.77
CA GLU A 21 16.36 -14.83 -28.83
C GLU A 21 15.67 -13.57 -28.26
N PHE A 22 14.72 -12.93 -28.99
CA PHE A 22 14.20 -11.56 -28.67
C PHE A 22 13.16 -11.71 -27.61
N ASP A 23 12.32 -12.71 -27.82
CA ASP A 23 11.39 -13.22 -26.86
C ASP A 23 12.10 -13.68 -25.58
N ALA A 24 13.28 -14.31 -25.68
CA ALA A 24 14.09 -14.67 -24.51
C ALA A 24 14.67 -13.45 -23.77
N LEU A 25 15.14 -12.43 -24.48
CA LEU A 25 15.72 -11.21 -23.88
C LEU A 25 14.64 -10.28 -23.31
N ILE A 26 13.52 -10.12 -24.00
CA ILE A 26 12.34 -9.44 -23.48
C ILE A 26 11.78 -10.23 -22.29
N GLY A 27 11.75 -11.55 -22.38
CA GLY A 27 11.37 -12.46 -21.29
C GLY A 27 12.24 -12.27 -20.06
N ASP A 28 13.56 -12.19 -20.20
CA ASP A 28 14.47 -11.93 -19.08
C ASP A 28 14.30 -10.51 -18.50
N ILE A 29 14.16 -9.48 -19.35
CA ILE A 29 13.95 -8.10 -18.88
C ILE A 29 12.60 -7.94 -18.14
N VAL A 30 11.53 -8.56 -18.66
CA VAL A 30 10.17 -8.46 -18.10
C VAL A 30 9.97 -9.41 -16.92
N LEU A 31 10.61 -10.57 -16.92
CA LEU A 31 10.45 -11.61 -15.90
C LEU A 31 11.61 -11.67 -14.88
N SER A 32 12.68 -10.87 -15.05
CA SER A 32 13.74 -10.80 -14.06
C SER A 32 13.17 -10.26 -12.75
N GLN A 33 12.99 -11.17 -11.79
CA GLN A 33 12.54 -10.81 -10.44
C GLN A 33 13.68 -10.26 -9.57
N ALA A 34 14.91 -10.21 -10.10
CA ALA A 34 16.12 -9.77 -9.41
C ALA A 34 15.97 -8.39 -8.70
N PRO A 35 15.38 -7.35 -9.31
CA PRO A 35 15.25 -6.05 -8.63
C PRO A 35 14.09 -5.99 -7.62
N HIS A 36 13.23 -7.01 -7.56
CA HIS A 36 12.05 -6.96 -6.68
C HIS A 36 12.37 -7.29 -5.22
N ASN A 37 13.47 -8.00 -4.97
CA ASN A 37 13.83 -8.50 -3.64
C ASN A 37 15.12 -7.86 -3.10
N GLU A 38 15.87 -7.15 -3.94
CA GLU A 38 17.10 -6.47 -3.56
C GLU A 38 16.86 -4.97 -3.41
N PRO A 39 17.30 -4.33 -2.31
CA PRO A 39 17.25 -2.88 -2.23
C PRO A 39 18.16 -2.28 -3.32
N ALA A 40 17.65 -1.33 -4.09
CA ALA A 40 18.35 -0.70 -5.23
C ALA A 40 19.70 -0.02 -4.89
N ILE A 41 20.10 0.00 -3.62
CA ILE A 41 21.35 0.55 -3.12
C ILE A 41 21.98 -0.51 -2.20
N ALA A 42 23.01 -1.20 -2.68
CA ALA A 42 23.81 -2.14 -1.88
C ALA A 42 24.75 -1.36 -0.94
N LEU A 43 24.29 -1.07 0.28
CA LEU A 43 25.14 -0.47 1.30
C LEU A 43 26.03 -1.55 1.94
N PRO A 44 27.36 -1.38 1.97
CA PRO A 44 28.24 -2.26 2.74
C PRO A 44 28.15 -1.86 4.22
N VAL A 45 27.10 -2.33 4.92
CA VAL A 45 26.97 -2.10 6.36
C VAL A 45 26.64 -3.40 7.07
N PRO A 46 27.63 -4.07 7.68
CA PRO A 46 27.40 -5.25 8.50
C PRO A 46 26.99 -4.80 9.92
N MET A 47 25.83 -4.12 10.11
CA MET A 47 25.30 -3.96 11.47
C MET A 47 23.83 -3.54 11.64
N VAL A 48 23.06 -3.23 10.59
CA VAL A 48 21.64 -2.91 10.77
C VAL A 48 20.80 -3.69 9.77
N LYS A 49 20.58 -4.97 10.08
CA LYS A 49 19.38 -5.70 9.61
C LYS A 49 18.20 -5.33 10.52
N GLY A 50 18.00 -4.02 10.72
CA GLY A 50 17.07 -3.48 11.70
C GLY A 50 15.76 -3.12 11.04
N LEU A 51 14.70 -3.85 11.38
CA LEU A 51 13.29 -3.52 11.19
C LEU A 51 13.00 -2.70 9.93
N LYS A 52 12.68 -3.38 8.81
CA LYS A 52 11.96 -2.73 7.73
C LYS A 52 10.58 -2.36 8.29
N SER A 53 10.51 -1.23 8.98
CA SER A 53 9.29 -0.64 9.52
C SER A 53 8.45 -0.24 8.32
N SER A 54 7.71 -1.19 7.79
CA SER A 54 6.70 -0.89 6.79
C SER A 54 5.79 0.16 7.42
N PRO A 55 5.47 1.27 6.74
CA PRO A 55 4.51 2.24 7.24
C PRO A 55 3.21 1.59 7.74
N TRP A 56 2.85 0.43 7.16
CA TRP A 56 1.76 -0.42 7.61
C TRP A 56 1.80 -0.81 9.10
N GLN A 57 2.97 -1.08 9.67
CA GLN A 57 3.10 -1.48 11.08
C GLN A 57 2.74 -0.31 12.02
N ILE A 58 2.97 0.93 11.60
CA ILE A 58 2.59 2.13 12.36
C ILE A 58 1.07 2.29 12.34
N PHE A 59 0.44 2.13 11.17
CA PHE A 59 -1.03 2.18 11.06
C PHE A 59 -1.70 1.05 11.85
N LEU A 60 -1.13 -0.15 11.81
CA LEU A 60 -1.62 -1.28 12.60
C LEU A 60 -1.52 -0.99 14.11
N ALA A 61 -0.38 -0.47 14.57
CA ALA A 61 -0.18 -0.11 15.97
C ALA A 61 -1.14 1.01 16.42
N ALA A 62 -1.33 2.04 15.58
CA ALA A 62 -2.26 3.14 15.86
C ALA A 62 -3.72 2.64 15.91
N GLY A 63 -4.14 1.80 14.97
CA GLY A 63 -5.46 1.18 14.98
C GLY A 63 -5.67 0.28 16.20
N PHE A 64 -4.68 -0.51 16.57
CA PHE A 64 -4.73 -1.36 17.77
C PHE A 64 -4.88 -0.54 19.05
N LEU A 65 -4.16 0.58 19.17
CA LEU A 65 -4.30 1.50 20.29
C LEU A 65 -5.70 2.13 20.33
N GLY A 66 -6.26 2.48 19.18
CA GLY A 66 -7.64 2.95 19.04
C GLY A 66 -8.68 1.93 19.53
N VAL A 67 -8.53 0.65 19.15
CA VAL A 67 -9.44 -0.43 19.60
C VAL A 67 -9.34 -0.64 21.12
N ASN A 68 -8.15 -0.59 21.70
CA ASN A 68 -7.99 -0.71 23.15
C ASN A 68 -8.64 0.46 23.90
N LEU A 69 -8.52 1.69 23.37
CA LEU A 69 -9.20 2.85 23.93
C LEU A 69 -10.72 2.71 23.85
N LEU A 70 -11.25 2.19 22.74
CA LEU A 70 -12.68 1.90 22.60
C LEU A 70 -13.14 0.86 23.64
N LEU A 71 -12.38 -0.22 23.83
CA LEU A 71 -12.68 -1.27 24.81
C LEU A 71 -12.68 -0.74 26.25
N LEU A 72 -11.71 0.12 26.58
CA LEU A 72 -11.65 0.81 27.85
C LEU A 72 -12.86 1.72 28.06
N SER A 73 -13.23 2.49 27.02
CA SER A 73 -14.37 3.41 27.06
C SER A 73 -15.70 2.67 27.24
N ILE A 74 -15.88 1.53 26.57
CA ILE A 74 -17.06 0.66 26.76
C ILE A 74 -17.09 0.09 28.18
N THR A 75 -15.96 -0.40 28.67
CA THR A 75 -15.89 -0.95 30.04
C THR A 75 -16.22 0.14 31.08
N PHE A 76 -15.66 1.34 30.91
CA PHE A 76 -15.97 2.50 31.74
C PHE A 76 -17.45 2.87 31.68
N LEU A 77 -18.03 2.88 30.49
CA LEU A 77 -19.46 3.12 30.29
C LEU A 77 -20.34 2.11 31.04
N LEU A 78 -19.99 0.82 31.00
CA LEU A 78 -20.76 -0.22 31.69
C LEU A 78 -20.63 -0.10 33.22
N MET A 79 -19.49 0.35 33.73
CA MET A 79 -19.27 0.53 35.17
C MET A 79 -19.95 1.78 35.74
N TYR A 80 -19.88 2.91 35.04
CA TYR A 80 -20.37 4.21 35.52
C TYR A 80 -21.75 4.60 34.96
N GLY A 81 -22.24 3.86 33.96
CA GLY A 81 -23.56 4.05 33.34
C GLY A 81 -23.61 5.09 32.23
N ILE A 82 -24.77 5.20 31.59
CA ILE A 82 -25.01 6.02 30.38
C ILE A 82 -24.81 7.53 30.60
N GLY A 83 -24.81 7.98 31.86
CA GLY A 83 -24.65 9.40 32.23
C GLY A 83 -23.29 10.00 31.86
N VAL A 84 -22.27 9.16 31.64
CA VAL A 84 -20.92 9.60 31.18
C VAL A 84 -20.99 10.30 29.82
N TRP A 85 -22.00 10.01 29.01
CA TRP A 85 -22.19 10.61 27.69
C TRP A 85 -22.64 12.07 27.76
N GLY A 86 -23.01 12.58 28.94
CA GLY A 86 -23.48 13.95 29.11
C GLY A 86 -24.85 14.19 28.48
N ASN A 87 -25.63 13.13 28.32
CA ASN A 87 -26.91 13.18 27.65
C ASN A 87 -28.01 13.71 28.59
N ASN A 88 -28.64 14.83 28.23
CA ASN A 88 -29.57 15.58 29.09
C ASN A 88 -31.03 15.29 28.74
N GLN A 89 -31.87 15.05 29.74
CA GLN A 89 -33.33 14.96 29.54
C GLN A 89 -33.90 16.29 29.03
N PRO A 90 -34.77 16.31 28.01
CA PRO A 90 -35.52 15.19 27.43
C PRO A 90 -34.83 14.46 26.27
N VAL A 91 -33.67 14.93 25.81
CA VAL A 91 -32.96 14.40 24.63
C VAL A 91 -32.16 13.18 25.08
N GLY A 92 -32.77 11.99 24.99
CA GLY A 92 -32.23 10.70 25.45
C GLY A 92 -31.13 10.06 24.57
N TRP A 93 -30.67 10.78 23.56
CA TRP A 93 -29.86 10.28 22.45
C TRP A 93 -28.86 11.33 21.96
N GLY A 94 -27.68 10.89 21.57
CA GLY A 94 -26.63 11.80 21.10
C GLY A 94 -25.64 11.07 20.22
N PHE A 95 -24.39 11.06 20.66
CA PHE A 95 -23.30 10.47 19.89
C PHE A 95 -23.46 8.95 19.70
N ASP A 96 -24.20 8.27 20.58
CA ASP A 96 -24.40 6.81 20.59
C ASP A 96 -25.12 6.36 19.33
N ILE A 97 -26.25 7.00 19.06
CA ILE A 97 -27.09 6.68 17.91
C ILE A 97 -26.48 7.23 16.62
N ILE A 98 -25.89 8.43 16.65
CA ILE A 98 -25.29 9.03 15.45
C ILE A 98 -24.18 8.14 14.89
N ASN A 99 -23.27 7.64 15.75
CA ASN A 99 -22.24 6.72 15.28
C ASN A 99 -22.85 5.39 14.85
N PHE A 100 -23.81 4.84 15.59
CA PHE A 100 -24.46 3.60 15.21
C PHE A 100 -25.03 3.68 13.79
N VAL A 101 -25.83 4.72 13.48
CA VAL A 101 -26.44 4.89 12.15
C VAL A 101 -25.40 5.17 11.06
N TRP A 102 -24.35 5.94 11.37
CA TRP A 102 -23.29 6.24 10.41
C TRP A 102 -22.47 4.99 10.03
N TRP A 103 -22.22 4.10 10.98
CA TRP A 103 -21.45 2.88 10.72
C TRP A 103 -22.27 1.74 10.12
N ILE A 104 -23.57 1.67 10.37
CA ILE A 104 -24.45 0.64 9.77
C ILE A 104 -24.93 0.99 8.36
N GLY A 105 -24.90 2.28 7.97
CA GLY A 105 -25.35 2.76 6.67
C GLY A 105 -24.35 2.51 5.57
#